data_AF-A0A3D4YP73-F1
#
_entry.id   AF-A0A3D4YP73-F1
#
_cell.length_a   1.000
_cell.length_b   1.000
_cell.length_c   1.000
_cell.angle_alpha   90.00
_cell.angle_beta   90.00
_cell.angle_gamma   90.00
#
_symmetry.space_group_name_H-M   'P 1'
#
loop_
_entity.id
_entity.type
_entity.pdbx_description
1 polymer ?
#
loop_
_entity_poly.entity_id
_entity_poly.type
_entity_poly.pdbx_seq_one_letter_code
_entity_poly.pdbx_strand_id
1 'polypeptide(L)'
;MGISKTVRDFGSLTRESEGVRGRPRIVSPVRTPTPVAEPRLEPAVPEREGDVSLDALVREWLLELKVMGRSPRTIDWYAQKMRSYLAASKATRLSELTAFELKRFLGELRDRGLAPNTIHGFFETLKALASWAQREHYPVDADLLRLRAPKVPEKEMETYSTRN
;
A
#
# COMPACT_ATOMS: atom_id res chain seq x y z
N MET A 1 -2.09 -50.96 20.76
CA MET A 1 -1.27 -49.80 20.35
C MET A 1 -1.55 -48.69 21.35
N GLY A 2 -0.70 -48.31 22.30
CA GLY A 2 0.72 -48.53 22.53
C GLY A 2 1.23 -47.27 23.22
N ILE A 3 1.15 -47.26 24.56
CA ILE A 3 1.90 -46.51 25.59
C ILE A 3 2.69 -45.25 25.15
N SER A 4 2.39 -44.07 25.71
CA SER A 4 2.87 -43.54 27.01
C SER A 4 4.29 -42.93 26.95
N LYS A 5 4.36 -41.64 27.31
CA LYS A 5 5.39 -40.89 28.07
C LYS A 5 6.88 -41.13 27.74
N THR A 6 7.70 -40.08 27.77
CA THR A 6 8.73 -39.89 28.82
C THR A 6 9.57 -38.63 28.59
N VAL A 7 9.63 -37.82 29.65
CA VAL A 7 10.62 -36.79 30.00
C VAL A 7 11.95 -37.46 30.36
N ARG A 8 13.11 -36.96 29.91
CA ARG A 8 14.24 -36.78 30.84
C ARG A 8 15.39 -35.93 30.33
N ASP A 9 16.07 -35.45 31.35
CA ASP A 9 17.00 -34.37 31.49
C ASP A 9 18.45 -34.88 31.58
N PHE A 10 19.38 -33.91 31.57
CA PHE A 10 20.74 -33.91 32.11
C PHE A 10 21.81 -34.95 31.67
N GLY A 11 22.99 -34.42 31.33
CA GLY A 11 24.24 -35.17 31.25
C GLY A 11 25.45 -34.31 30.89
N SER A 12 25.99 -33.58 31.87
CA SER A 12 27.31 -32.92 31.82
C SER A 12 28.47 -33.92 31.83
N LEU A 13 29.63 -33.54 31.26
CA LEU A 13 30.98 -33.57 31.87
C LEU A 13 32.13 -33.84 30.85
N THR A 14 33.09 -32.90 30.85
CA THR A 14 34.57 -33.06 30.79
C THR A 14 35.24 -33.71 29.56
N ARG A 15 36.50 -33.47 29.19
CA ARG A 15 37.57 -32.47 29.42
C ARG A 15 38.84 -33.11 28.78
N GLU A 16 39.59 -32.35 27.96
CA GLU A 16 41.04 -32.52 27.62
C GLU A 16 41.48 -33.86 26.98
N SER A 17 42.57 -34.05 26.24
CA SER A 17 43.69 -33.34 25.59
C SER A 17 44.40 -34.45 24.78
N GLU A 18 45.03 -34.26 23.62
CA GLU A 18 46.46 -33.94 23.43
C GLU A 18 46.84 -34.40 22.00
N GLY A 19 47.82 -33.76 21.35
CA GLY A 19 48.43 -34.32 20.12
C GLY A 19 48.98 -33.31 19.11
N VAL A 20 50.04 -32.61 19.48
CA VAL A 20 50.85 -31.71 18.63
C VAL A 20 51.67 -32.50 17.60
N ARG A 21 51.68 -32.11 16.30
CA ARG A 21 52.90 -31.72 15.53
C ARG A 21 52.59 -31.37 14.07
N GLY A 22 53.20 -30.29 13.56
CA GLY A 22 53.52 -30.15 12.13
C GLY A 22 53.01 -28.89 11.45
N ARG A 23 53.81 -27.83 11.50
CA ARG A 23 53.61 -26.58 10.74
C ARG A 23 54.30 -26.70 9.37
N PRO A 24 53.60 -26.46 8.25
CA PRO A 24 54.21 -25.85 7.08
C PRO A 24 53.82 -24.37 6.99
N ARG A 25 54.75 -23.61 6.43
CA ARG A 25 54.75 -22.14 6.31
C ARG A 25 54.15 -21.75 4.95
N ILE A 26 53.43 -20.62 4.94
CA ILE A 26 53.18 -19.69 3.80
C ILE A 26 52.10 -20.20 2.82
N VAL A 27 51.01 -19.47 2.55
CA VAL A 27 50.98 -18.18 1.81
C VAL A 27 49.80 -17.31 2.28
N SER A 28 50.02 -16.01 2.51
CA SER A 28 48.93 -15.06 2.73
C SER A 28 48.09 -14.93 1.45
N PRO A 29 46.76 -15.09 1.47
CA PRO A 29 45.94 -14.77 0.32
C PRO A 29 45.96 -13.26 0.10
N VAL A 30 46.25 -12.87 -1.14
CA VAL A 30 46.10 -11.52 -1.68
C VAL A 30 44.73 -10.99 -1.27
N ARG A 31 44.69 -9.80 -0.64
CA ARG A 31 43.44 -9.06 -0.44
C ARG A 31 42.93 -8.68 -1.84
N THR A 32 41.92 -9.39 -2.32
CA THR A 32 41.11 -8.90 -3.44
C THR A 32 40.49 -7.57 -2.99
N PRO A 33 40.62 -6.47 -3.76
CA PRO A 33 39.87 -5.27 -3.44
C PRO A 33 38.38 -5.61 -3.46
N THR A 34 37.69 -5.25 -2.37
CA THR A 34 36.23 -5.26 -2.30
C THR A 34 35.68 -4.59 -3.56
N PRO A 35 34.77 -5.21 -4.32
CA PRO A 35 34.11 -4.50 -5.39
C PRO A 35 33.41 -3.30 -4.75
N VAL A 36 33.76 -2.10 -5.21
CA VAL A 36 32.99 -0.89 -4.91
C VAL A 36 31.56 -1.24 -5.26
N ALA A 37 30.67 -1.25 -4.27
CA ALA A 37 29.26 -1.52 -4.49
C ALA A 37 28.79 -0.54 -5.55
N GLU A 38 28.54 -1.06 -6.76
CA GLU A 38 27.91 -0.31 -7.81
C GLU A 38 26.63 0.29 -7.21
N PRO A 39 26.34 1.58 -7.46
CA PRO A 39 25.10 2.16 -7.02
C PRO A 39 24.00 1.27 -7.57
N ARG A 40 23.34 0.55 -6.67
CA ARG A 40 22.18 -0.28 -6.98
C ARG A 40 21.19 0.69 -7.59
N LEU A 41 21.15 0.72 -8.92
CA LEU A 41 20.07 1.31 -9.67
C LEU A 41 18.82 0.63 -9.14
N GLU A 42 18.10 1.33 -8.26
CA GLU A 42 16.72 1.00 -7.95
C GLU A 42 16.06 0.74 -9.30
N PRO A 43 15.46 -0.43 -9.56
CA PRO A 43 14.85 -0.67 -10.85
C PRO A 43 13.79 0.42 -11.02
N ALA A 44 14.04 1.32 -11.98
CA ALA A 44 13.03 2.24 -12.46
C ALA A 44 11.79 1.39 -12.71
N VAL A 45 10.72 1.69 -11.98
CA VAL A 45 9.44 0.98 -12.12
C VAL A 45 9.18 0.96 -13.63
N PRO A 46 9.16 -0.21 -14.29
CA PRO A 46 9.12 -0.25 -15.74
C PRO A 46 7.88 0.54 -16.14
N GLU A 47 8.04 1.54 -17.00
CA GLU A 47 6.92 2.28 -17.58
C GLU A 47 5.98 1.24 -18.17
N ARG A 48 4.91 0.93 -17.43
CA ARG A 48 4.00 -0.14 -17.81
C ARG A 48 3.34 0.33 -19.08
N GLU A 49 3.55 -0.39 -20.17
CA GLU A 49 2.81 -0.16 -21.41
C GLU A 49 1.31 -0.13 -21.06
N GLY A 50 0.66 1.03 -21.26
CA GLY A 50 -0.70 1.29 -20.79
C GLY A 50 -0.85 2.17 -19.54
N ASP A 51 0.21 2.80 -19.02
CA ASP A 51 0.09 3.75 -17.90
C ASP A 51 -0.45 5.13 -18.33
N VAL A 52 -1.70 5.38 -17.95
CA VAL A 52 -2.47 6.56 -18.37
C VAL A 52 -2.44 7.67 -17.33
N SER A 53 -2.69 8.90 -17.79
CA SER A 53 -2.90 10.05 -16.90
C SER A 53 -4.16 9.85 -16.06
N LEU A 54 -4.05 10.06 -14.74
CA LEU A 54 -5.20 10.02 -13.84
C LEU A 54 -6.25 11.07 -14.21
N ASP A 55 -5.82 12.26 -14.61
CA ASP A 55 -6.73 13.34 -14.98
C ASP A 55 -7.53 12.99 -16.26
N ALA A 56 -6.89 12.39 -17.26
CA ALA A 56 -7.58 11.86 -18.44
C ALA A 56 -8.55 10.73 -18.09
N LEU A 57 -8.09 9.78 -17.27
CA LEU A 57 -8.88 8.63 -16.81
C LEU A 57 -10.13 9.07 -16.02
N VAL A 58 -9.99 10.09 -15.16
CA VAL A 58 -11.12 10.66 -14.41
C VAL A 58 -12.15 11.28 -15.35
N ARG A 59 -11.72 12.01 -16.39
CA ARG A 59 -12.66 12.57 -17.37
C ARG A 59 -13.46 11.48 -18.09
N GLU A 60 -12.78 10.42 -18.52
CA GLU A 60 -13.38 9.28 -19.18
C GLU A 60 -14.40 8.58 -18.27
N TRP A 61 -14.01 8.31 -17.02
CA TRP A 61 -14.91 7.73 -16.04
C TRP A 61 -16.16 8.58 -15.77
N LEU A 62 -16.00 9.90 -15.60
CA LEU A 62 -17.14 10.79 -15.36
C LEU A 62 -18.07 10.86 -16.58
N LEU A 63 -17.53 10.75 -17.80
CA LEU A 63 -18.33 10.66 -19.02
C LEU A 63 -19.13 9.34 -19.05
N GLU A 64 -18.51 8.22 -18.69
CA GLU A 64 -19.19 6.93 -18.58
C GLU A 64 -20.34 6.97 -17.55
N LEU A 65 -20.11 7.56 -16.37
CA LEU A 65 -21.18 7.73 -15.38
C LEU A 65 -22.36 8.55 -15.92
N LYS A 66 -22.07 9.57 -16.76
CA LYS A 66 -23.10 10.38 -17.42
C LYS A 66 -23.88 9.57 -18.45
N VAL A 67 -23.20 8.78 -19.29
CA VAL A 67 -23.82 7.89 -20.30
C VAL A 67 -24.72 6.86 -19.62
N MET A 68 -24.27 6.33 -18.48
CA MET A 68 -25.01 5.39 -17.62
C MET A 68 -26.19 6.03 -16.85
N GLY A 69 -26.49 7.32 -17.06
CA GLY A 69 -27.63 7.99 -16.45
C GLY A 69 -27.48 8.26 -14.95
N ARG A 70 -26.26 8.32 -14.41
CA ARG A 70 -26.04 8.71 -13.01
C ARG A 70 -26.46 10.17 -12.80
N SER A 71 -26.99 10.46 -11.62
CA SER A 71 -27.48 11.81 -11.31
C SER A 71 -26.34 12.84 -11.42
N PRO A 72 -26.60 14.06 -11.92
CA PRO A 72 -25.58 15.11 -12.00
C PRO A 72 -24.92 15.38 -10.65
N ARG A 73 -25.71 15.38 -9.57
CA ARG A 73 -25.22 15.56 -8.20
C ARG A 73 -24.18 14.50 -7.79
N THR A 74 -24.39 13.25 -8.18
CA THR A 74 -23.44 12.16 -7.89
C THR A 74 -22.15 12.34 -8.69
N ILE A 75 -22.25 12.72 -9.97
CA ILE A 75 -21.09 12.97 -10.82
C ILE A 75 -20.29 14.16 -10.29
N ASP A 76 -20.95 15.26 -9.91
CA ASP A 76 -20.31 16.44 -9.32
C ASP A 76 -19.59 16.12 -8.01
N TRP A 77 -20.18 15.25 -7.20
CA TRP A 77 -19.56 14.78 -5.96
C TRP A 77 -18.26 14.01 -6.22
N TYR A 78 -18.28 13.04 -7.14
CA TYR A 78 -17.06 12.33 -7.55
C TYR A 78 -16.02 13.28 -8.16
N ALA A 79 -16.44 14.19 -9.03
CA ALA A 79 -15.57 15.16 -9.68
C ALA A 79 -14.91 16.10 -8.67
N GLN A 80 -15.65 16.58 -7.66
CA GLN A 80 -15.10 17.39 -6.58
C GLN A 80 -14.03 16.63 -5.80
N LYS A 81 -14.31 15.37 -5.41
CA LYS A 81 -13.37 14.54 -4.67
C LYS A 81 -12.10 14.26 -5.48
N MET A 82 -12.24 13.93 -6.76
CA MET A 82 -11.07 13.72 -7.63
C MET A 82 -10.26 14.99 -7.84
N ARG A 83 -10.88 16.16 -8.02
CA ARG A 83 -10.15 17.43 -8.08
C ARG A 83 -9.37 17.70 -6.80
N SER A 84 -9.98 17.50 -5.64
CA SER A 84 -9.30 17.70 -4.36
C SER A 84 -8.16 16.68 -4.14
N TYR A 85 -8.32 15.44 -4.58
CA TYR A 85 -7.26 14.44 -4.52
C TYR A 85 -6.09 14.81 -5.43
N LEU A 86 -6.34 15.10 -6.70
CA LEU A 86 -5.29 15.46 -7.68
C LEU A 86 -4.54 16.74 -7.29
N ALA A 87 -5.20 17.69 -6.62
CA ALA A 87 -4.54 18.89 -6.11
C ALA A 87 -3.66 18.63 -4.88
N ALA A 88 -3.91 17.57 -4.11
CA ALA A 88 -3.22 17.27 -2.86
C ALA A 88 -2.21 16.11 -2.97
N SER A 89 -2.41 15.21 -3.92
CA SER A 89 -1.52 14.09 -4.22
C SER A 89 -0.45 14.51 -5.23
N LYS A 90 0.67 13.77 -5.22
CA LYS A 90 1.68 13.85 -6.27
C LYS A 90 1.42 12.85 -7.41
N ALA A 91 0.40 12.00 -7.28
CA ALA A 91 0.03 11.03 -8.29
C ALA A 91 -0.60 11.74 -9.51
N THR A 92 0.02 11.56 -10.66
CA THR A 92 -0.39 12.04 -11.97
C THR A 92 -0.76 10.90 -12.92
N ARG A 93 -0.31 9.67 -12.63
CA ARG A 93 -0.49 8.46 -13.42
C ARG A 93 -1.26 7.38 -12.65
N LEU A 94 -1.96 6.51 -13.38
CA LEU A 94 -2.74 5.43 -12.77
C LEU A 94 -1.85 4.47 -11.98
N SER A 95 -0.65 4.18 -12.48
CA SER A 95 0.33 3.32 -11.80
C SER A 95 0.73 3.83 -10.41
N GLU A 96 0.64 5.15 -10.17
CA GLU A 96 0.97 5.80 -8.90
C GLU A 96 -0.18 5.70 -7.89
N LEU A 97 -1.42 5.48 -8.35
CA LEU A 97 -2.58 5.23 -7.49
C LEU A 97 -2.51 3.80 -6.93
N THR A 98 -1.66 3.61 -5.92
CA THR A 98 -1.45 2.34 -5.23
C THR A 98 -2.21 2.26 -3.91
N ALA A 99 -2.32 1.06 -3.35
CA ALA A 99 -2.87 0.83 -2.02
C ALA A 99 -2.12 1.62 -0.93
N PHE A 100 -0.80 1.76 -1.09
CA PHE A 100 0.03 2.56 -0.18
C PHE A 100 -0.27 4.04 -0.31
N GLU A 101 -0.33 4.56 -1.53
CA GLU A 101 -0.65 5.96 -1.81
C GLU A 101 -2.03 6.36 -1.26
N LEU A 102 -3.05 5.50 -1.44
CA LEU A 102 -4.36 5.74 -0.85
C LEU A 102 -4.29 5.78 0.69
N LYS A 103 -3.60 4.83 1.34
CA LYS A 103 -3.43 4.84 2.80
C LYS A 103 -2.70 6.09 3.29
N ARG A 104 -1.62 6.50 2.61
CA ARG A 104 -0.86 7.72 2.90
C ARG A 104 -1.78 8.94 2.85
N PHE A 105 -2.49 9.12 1.73
CA PHE A 105 -3.41 10.23 1.54
C PHE A 105 -4.52 10.29 2.61
N LEU A 106 -5.16 9.15 2.91
CA LEU A 106 -6.19 9.10 3.96
C LEU A 106 -5.61 9.39 5.36
N GLY A 107 -4.38 8.97 5.63
CA GLY A 107 -3.63 9.31 6.84
C GLY A 107 -3.43 10.82 6.97
N GLU A 108 -2.97 11.48 5.90
CA GLU A 108 -2.77 12.93 5.88
C GLU A 108 -4.06 13.72 6.08
N LEU A 109 -5.17 13.26 5.49
CA LEU A 109 -6.47 13.88 5.75
C LEU A 109 -6.89 13.74 7.22
N ARG A 110 -6.60 12.59 7.84
CA ARG A 110 -6.87 12.39 9.27
C ARG A 110 -6.00 13.27 10.15
N ASP A 111 -4.72 13.39 9.84
CA ASP A 111 -3.77 14.21 10.60
C ASP A 111 -4.12 15.70 10.50
N ARG A 112 -4.73 16.12 9.38
CA ARG A 112 -5.31 17.45 9.18
C ARG A 112 -6.67 17.65 9.88
N GLY A 113 -7.20 16.64 10.58
CA GLY A 113 -8.45 16.73 11.34
C GLY A 113 -9.72 16.73 10.48
N LEU A 114 -9.68 16.21 9.25
CA LEU A 114 -10.87 16.14 8.41
C LEU A 114 -11.90 15.18 9.01
N ALA A 115 -13.18 15.53 8.85
CA ALA A 115 -14.28 14.71 9.37
C ALA A 115 -14.25 13.28 8.79
N PRO A 116 -14.58 12.24 9.58
CA PRO A 116 -14.57 10.85 9.14
C PRO A 116 -15.37 10.58 7.85
N ASN A 117 -16.55 11.18 7.71
CA ASN A 117 -17.37 11.06 6.48
C ASN A 117 -16.67 11.66 5.25
N THR A 118 -15.89 12.73 5.43
CA THR A 118 -15.12 13.34 4.34
C THR A 118 -14.04 12.39 3.85
N ILE A 119 -13.31 11.76 4.78
CA ILE A 119 -12.26 10.76 4.51
C ILE A 119 -12.86 9.54 3.83
N HIS A 120 -14.00 9.05 4.33
CA HIS A 120 -14.72 7.95 3.73
C HIS A 120 -15.11 8.25 2.27
N GLY A 121 -15.65 9.44 1.99
CA GLY A 121 -16.00 9.83 0.62
C GLY A 121 -14.81 9.88 -0.34
N PHE A 122 -13.59 10.19 0.13
CA PHE A 122 -12.37 10.08 -0.68
C PHE A 122 -12.03 8.61 -0.97
N PHE A 123 -12.07 7.76 0.07
CA PHE A 123 -11.84 6.32 -0.10
C PHE A 123 -12.82 5.72 -1.12
N GLU A 124 -14.13 5.99 -0.97
CA GLU A 124 -15.16 5.48 -1.87
C GLU A 124 -14.95 5.94 -3.31
N THR A 125 -14.64 7.23 -3.50
CA THR A 125 -14.41 7.79 -4.84
C THR A 125 -13.21 7.11 -5.52
N LEU A 126 -12.08 7.01 -4.83
CA LEU A 126 -10.86 6.42 -5.39
C LEU A 126 -11.04 4.92 -5.65
N LYS A 127 -11.76 4.20 -4.77
CA LYS A 127 -12.09 2.79 -4.96
C LYS A 127 -13.04 2.60 -6.15
N ALA A 128 -14.01 3.49 -6.33
CA ALA A 128 -14.94 3.45 -7.46
C ALA A 128 -14.23 3.67 -8.80
N LEU A 129 -13.37 4.68 -8.90
CA LEU A 129 -12.52 4.90 -10.07
C LEU A 129 -11.67 3.67 -10.38
N ALA A 130 -10.95 3.15 -9.38
CA ALA A 130 -10.08 1.97 -9.56
C ALA A 130 -10.87 0.73 -10.00
N SER A 131 -12.07 0.52 -9.46
CA SER A 131 -12.91 -0.61 -9.83
C SER A 131 -13.46 -0.49 -11.26
N TRP A 132 -13.82 0.72 -11.67
CA TRP A 132 -14.19 0.99 -13.05
C TRP A 132 -13.00 0.79 -13.99
N ALA A 133 -11.84 1.38 -13.67
CA ALA A 133 -10.64 1.26 -14.49
C ALA A 133 -10.20 -0.21 -14.67
N GLN A 134 -10.31 -1.04 -13.63
CA GLN A 134 -10.06 -2.47 -13.75
C GLN A 134 -11.01 -3.16 -14.74
N ARG A 135 -12.29 -2.80 -14.72
CA ARG A 135 -13.30 -3.36 -15.65
C ARG A 135 -13.02 -2.96 -17.10
N GLU A 136 -12.51 -1.75 -17.31
CA GLU A 136 -12.04 -1.26 -18.61
C GLU A 136 -10.62 -1.76 -18.97
N HIS A 137 -10.10 -2.74 -18.23
CA HIS A 137 -8.81 -3.40 -18.47
C HIS A 137 -7.57 -2.50 -18.28
N TYR A 138 -7.69 -1.36 -17.60
CA TYR A 138 -6.53 -0.57 -17.20
C TYR A 138 -5.70 -1.30 -16.11
N PRO A 139 -4.37 -1.10 -16.06
CA PRO A 139 -3.48 -1.77 -15.12
C PRO A 139 -3.57 -1.16 -13.71
N VAL A 140 -4.63 -1.52 -12.98
CA VAL A 140 -4.88 -1.05 -11.60
C VAL A 140 -4.13 -1.92 -10.59
N ASP A 141 -3.63 -1.30 -9.51
CA ASP A 141 -3.09 -2.02 -8.36
C ASP A 141 -4.16 -2.93 -7.72
N ALA A 142 -3.90 -4.25 -7.71
CA ALA A 142 -4.82 -5.23 -7.16
C ALA A 142 -5.03 -5.07 -5.64
N ASP A 143 -4.02 -4.56 -4.92
CA ASP A 143 -4.12 -4.36 -3.47
C ASP A 143 -4.95 -3.12 -3.11
N LEU A 144 -4.98 -2.12 -4.00
CA LEU A 144 -5.89 -0.98 -3.89
C LEU A 144 -7.34 -1.45 -3.90
N LEU A 145 -7.68 -2.38 -4.80
CA LEU A 145 -9.03 -2.91 -4.96
C LEU A 145 -9.48 -3.77 -3.77
N ARG A 146 -8.53 -4.42 -3.08
CA ARG A 146 -8.77 -5.23 -1.88
C ARG A 146 -8.75 -4.42 -0.58
N LEU A 147 -8.40 -3.13 -0.66
CA LEU A 147 -8.27 -2.29 0.52
C LEU A 147 -9.63 -2.15 1.23
N ARG A 148 -9.62 -2.35 2.55
CA ARG A 148 -10.81 -2.17 3.38
C ARG A 148 -11.04 -0.70 3.70
N ALA A 149 -12.30 -0.31 3.82
CA ALA A 149 -12.67 1.05 4.18
C ALA A 149 -12.09 1.44 5.55
N PRO A 150 -11.64 2.70 5.71
CA PRO A 150 -11.27 3.22 7.02
C PRO A 150 -12.49 3.20 7.95
N LYS A 151 -12.30 2.83 9.22
CA LYS A 151 -13.38 2.86 10.22
C LYS A 151 -13.84 4.30 10.41
N VAL A 152 -15.14 4.52 10.22
CA VAL A 152 -15.80 5.79 10.53
C VAL A 152 -16.32 5.68 11.97
N PRO A 153 -15.85 6.49 12.93
CA PRO A 153 -16.48 6.60 14.24
C PRO A 153 -17.92 7.11 14.06
N GLU A 154 -18.90 6.40 14.62
CA GLU A 154 -20.28 6.90 14.66
C GLU A 154 -20.31 8.21 15.42
N LYS A 155 -20.77 9.27 14.75
CA LYS A 155 -20.98 10.56 15.37
C LYS A 155 -22.37 10.51 15.99
N GLU A 156 -22.45 10.40 17.32
CA GLU A 156 -23.70 10.64 18.04
C GLU A 156 -24.17 12.06 17.68
N MET A 157 -25.22 12.14 16.86
CA MET A 157 -25.87 13.41 16.60
C MET A 157 -26.70 13.74 17.84
N GLU A 158 -26.19 14.63 18.70
CA GLU A 158 -27.05 15.28 19.68
C GLU A 158 -28.16 15.99 18.92
N THR A 159 -29.34 15.38 18.94
CA THR A 159 -30.55 15.99 18.43
C THR A 159 -30.89 17.10 19.40
N TYR A 160 -30.63 18.35 19.00
CA TYR A 160 -31.21 19.51 19.67
C TYR A 160 -32.74 19.44 19.52
N SER A 161 -33.39 18.74 20.44
CA SER A 161 -34.83 18.82 20.63
C SER A 161 -35.14 20.15 21.31
N THR A 162 -35.26 21.23 20.54
CA THR A 162 -36.00 22.40 21.00
C THR A 162 -37.46 21.98 21.14
N ARG A 163 -37.91 21.77 22.38
CA ARG A 163 -39.33 21.72 22.70
C ARG A 163 -39.69 22.98 23.48
N ASN A 164 -40.51 23.78 22.81
CA ASN A 164 -41.19 24.99 23.27
C ASN A 164 -42.13 24.68 24.44
#